data_AF-A0A1D4L6C5-F1
#
_entry.id   AF-A0A1D4L6C5-F1
#
_cell.length_a   1.000
_cell.length_b   1.000
_cell.length_c   1.000
_cell.angle_alpha   90.00
_cell.angle_beta   90.00
_cell.angle_gamma   90.00
#
_symmetry.space_group_name_H-M   'P 1'
#
loop_
_entity.id
_entity.type
_entity.pdbx_description
1 polymer ?
#
loop_
_entity_poly.entity_id
_entity_poly.type
_entity_poly.pdbx_seq_one_letter_code
_entity_poly.pdbx_strand_id
1 'polypeptide(L)'
;MNKAIQDLAKIELHCHLDGSTSVELIRQLAKEQDIDINEEKLFVDSSCDSLDAYLQCFEELLKVLQTKDSLQRAVVDVAQQAARDNIKYIEIRFAPLFHMDQGLTLTEILEAVEAGVQEAIQTLDIQVNLLICAMPQHDEATNQALFDFIQQRDNKAVCGLDFAGPEVGYSTTAIQRAATYGLEQGFNMTLHAGEYCFLHADKYAYHIQTIL
;
A
#
# COMPACT_ATOMS: atom_id res chain seq x y z
N MET A 1 5.47 4.89 36.31
CA MET A 1 5.12 3.67 35.56
C MET A 1 5.89 3.72 34.25
N ASN A 2 6.81 2.78 34.01
CA ASN A 2 7.34 2.58 32.66
C ASN A 2 6.27 1.85 31.87
N LYS A 3 5.58 2.55 30.95
CA LYS A 3 4.76 1.87 29.94
C LYS A 3 5.71 1.18 28.97
N ALA A 4 5.44 -0.08 28.62
CA ALA A 4 6.15 -0.70 27.52
C ALA A 4 5.76 0.02 26.22
N ILE A 5 6.64 0.03 25.21
CA ILE A 5 6.35 0.63 23.89
C ILE A 5 5.07 0.02 23.28
N GLN A 6 4.84 -1.27 23.55
CA GLN A 6 3.63 -2.00 23.15
C GLN A 6 2.35 -1.41 23.76
N ASP A 7 2.40 -0.88 24.99
CA ASP A 7 1.24 -0.32 25.69
C ASP A 7 0.85 1.09 25.22
N LEU A 8 1.66 1.72 24.36
CA LEU A 8 1.38 3.05 23.85
C LEU A 8 0.35 2.99 22.72
N ALA A 9 -0.68 3.83 22.76
CA ALA A 9 -1.57 4.02 21.61
C ALA A 9 -0.77 4.70 20.50
N LYS A 10 -0.82 4.15 19.29
CA LYS A 10 0.00 4.56 18.15
C LYS A 10 -0.86 4.78 16.91
N ILE A 11 -0.29 5.49 15.94
CA ILE A 11 -0.86 5.76 14.62
C ILE A 11 0.17 5.28 13.61
N GLU A 12 -0.28 4.50 12.63
CA GLU A 12 0.53 4.03 11.51
C GLU A 12 0.05 4.70 10.23
N LEU A 13 0.93 5.43 9.56
CA LEU A 13 0.59 6.20 8.35
C LEU A 13 1.33 5.70 7.11
N HIS A 14 2.21 4.71 7.25
CA HIS A 14 3.03 4.18 6.16
C HIS A 14 3.15 2.66 6.25
N CYS A 15 2.07 1.96 5.89
CA CYS A 15 2.02 0.50 5.91
C CYS A 15 1.53 -0.04 4.56
N HIS A 16 2.45 -0.60 3.77
CA HIS A 16 2.14 -1.27 2.50
C HIS A 16 1.44 -2.61 2.76
N LEU A 17 0.28 -2.83 2.14
CA LEU A 17 -0.51 -4.07 2.30
C LEU A 17 0.31 -5.30 1.94
N ASP A 18 0.89 -5.32 0.75
CA ASP A 18 1.64 -6.45 0.21
C ASP A 18 2.86 -6.76 1.08
N GLY A 19 3.58 -5.71 1.49
CA GLY A 19 4.78 -5.81 2.33
C GLY A 19 4.52 -6.09 3.81
N SER A 20 3.27 -6.01 4.27
CA SER A 20 2.90 -6.22 5.68
C SER A 20 2.00 -7.44 5.90
N THR A 21 1.56 -8.10 4.82
CA THR A 21 0.80 -9.35 4.91
C THR A 21 1.65 -10.42 5.59
N SER A 22 1.13 -11.06 6.64
CA SER A 22 1.89 -12.04 7.42
C SER A 22 2.33 -13.22 6.56
N VAL A 23 3.54 -13.72 6.84
CA VAL A 23 4.07 -14.90 6.13
C VAL A 23 3.19 -16.12 6.39
N GLU A 24 2.56 -16.20 7.56
CA GLU A 24 1.55 -17.21 7.88
C GLU A 24 0.38 -17.17 6.89
N LEU A 25 -0.18 -15.98 6.61
CA LEU A 25 -1.26 -15.84 5.64
C LEU A 25 -0.77 -16.13 4.21
N ILE A 26 0.41 -15.65 3.82
CA ILE A 26 1.01 -15.95 2.51
C ILE A 26 1.14 -17.46 2.28
N ARG A 27 1.68 -18.20 3.25
CA ARG A 27 1.78 -19.68 3.20
C ARG A 27 0.41 -20.35 3.09
N GLN A 28 -0.56 -19.85 3.83
CA GLN A 28 -1.92 -20.38 3.79
C GLN A 28 -2.54 -20.18 2.41
N LEU A 29 -2.48 -18.96 1.88
CA LEU A 29 -3.01 -18.60 0.56
C LEU A 29 -2.32 -19.39 -0.56
N ALA A 30 -1.00 -19.54 -0.50
CA ALA A 30 -0.23 -20.34 -1.46
C ALA A 30 -0.74 -21.78 -1.54
N LYS A 31 -0.94 -22.41 -0.37
CA LYS A 31 -1.47 -23.78 -0.28
C LYS A 31 -2.90 -23.89 -0.79
N GLU A 32 -3.75 -22.92 -0.47
CA GLU A 32 -5.16 -22.91 -0.89
C GLU A 32 -5.32 -22.69 -2.40
N GLN A 33 -4.42 -21.91 -3.01
CA GLN A 33 -4.43 -21.58 -4.43
C GLN A 33 -3.57 -22.52 -5.29
N ASP A 34 -2.89 -23.50 -4.70
CA ASP A 34 -1.92 -24.38 -5.38
C ASP A 34 -0.81 -23.60 -6.11
N ILE A 35 -0.30 -22.55 -5.45
CA ILE A 35 0.77 -21.67 -5.95
C ILE A 35 2.07 -22.00 -5.23
N ASP A 36 3.13 -22.23 -6.01
CA ASP A 36 4.49 -22.39 -5.46
C ASP A 36 5.10 -21.02 -5.13
N ILE A 37 5.44 -20.84 -3.85
CA ILE A 37 6.04 -19.64 -3.30
C ILE A 37 7.45 -19.97 -2.82
N ASN A 38 8.45 -19.21 -3.29
CA ASN A 38 9.78 -19.25 -2.72
C ASN A 38 9.85 -18.37 -1.47
N GLU A 39 9.69 -18.97 -0.30
CA GLU A 39 9.73 -18.25 0.98
C GLU A 39 11.04 -17.49 1.23
N GLU A 40 12.18 -17.95 0.68
CA GLU A 40 13.46 -17.26 0.84
C GLU A 40 13.44 -15.88 0.16
N LYS A 41 12.59 -15.70 -0.86
CA LYS A 41 12.40 -14.43 -1.58
C LYS A 41 11.41 -13.48 -0.91
N LEU A 42 10.72 -13.92 0.14
CA LEU A 42 9.83 -13.03 0.91
C LEU A 42 10.61 -12.10 1.85
N PHE A 43 11.91 -12.36 2.04
CA PHE A 43 12.76 -11.62 2.96
C PHE A 43 14.00 -11.09 2.24
N VAL A 44 14.42 -9.90 2.63
CA VAL A 44 15.78 -9.41 2.38
C VAL A 44 16.63 -9.58 3.62
N ASP A 45 17.91 -9.87 3.44
CA ASP A 45 18.88 -9.87 4.53
C ASP A 45 19.65 -8.53 4.59
N SER A 46 20.58 -8.43 5.53
CA SER A 46 21.42 -7.23 5.71
C SER A 46 22.36 -6.92 4.53
N SER A 47 22.45 -7.80 3.54
CA SER A 47 23.24 -7.60 2.32
C SER A 47 22.48 -6.92 1.19
N CYS A 48 21.16 -6.68 1.35
CA CYS A 48 20.37 -5.89 0.42
C CYS A 48 20.94 -4.46 0.30
N ASP A 49 21.46 -4.15 -0.88
CA ASP A 49 22.23 -2.93 -1.13
C ASP A 49 21.47 -1.89 -1.98
N SER A 50 20.24 -2.20 -2.41
CA SER A 50 19.43 -1.34 -3.27
C SER A 50 17.93 -1.52 -3.05
N LEU A 51 17.18 -0.45 -3.30
CA LEU A 51 15.71 -0.46 -3.29
C LEU A 51 15.17 -1.44 -4.34
N ASP A 52 15.79 -1.50 -5.53
CA ASP A 52 15.35 -2.40 -6.59
C ASP A 52 15.47 -3.88 -6.18
N ALA A 53 16.54 -4.26 -5.46
CA ALA A 53 16.67 -5.61 -4.92
C ALA A 53 15.59 -5.90 -3.87
N TYR A 54 15.26 -4.94 -3.01
CA TYR A 54 14.17 -5.06 -2.04
C TYR A 54 12.80 -5.26 -2.72
N LEU A 55 12.54 -4.51 -3.79
CA LEU A 55 11.27 -4.58 -4.50
C LEU A 55 11.04 -5.95 -5.18
N GLN A 56 12.07 -6.76 -5.40
CA GLN A 56 11.92 -8.13 -5.92
C GLN A 56 11.13 -9.05 -4.98
N CYS A 57 11.08 -8.75 -3.67
CA CYS A 57 10.25 -9.51 -2.73
C CYS A 57 8.75 -9.45 -3.08
N PHE A 58 8.31 -8.33 -3.66
CA PHE A 58 6.90 -8.12 -4.03
C PHE A 58 6.46 -9.02 -5.17
N GLU A 59 7.36 -9.43 -6.07
CA GLU A 59 7.02 -10.38 -7.15
C GLU A 59 6.45 -11.68 -6.58
N GLU A 60 6.94 -12.10 -5.41
CA GLU A 60 6.55 -13.36 -4.80
C GLU A 60 5.29 -13.20 -3.94
N LEU A 61 5.16 -12.09 -3.21
CA LEU A 61 3.94 -11.73 -2.47
C LEU A 61 2.73 -11.58 -3.41
N LEU A 62 2.92 -10.91 -4.55
CA LEU A 62 1.85 -10.62 -5.49
C LEU A 62 1.23 -11.88 -6.10
N LYS A 63 1.94 -13.02 -6.17
CA LYS A 63 1.39 -14.25 -6.75
C LYS A 63 0.12 -14.71 -6.05
N VAL A 64 0.05 -14.57 -4.72
CA VAL A 64 -1.07 -15.04 -3.91
C VAL A 64 -2.12 -13.95 -3.63
N LEU A 65 -1.84 -12.69 -3.98
CA LEU A 65 -2.70 -11.53 -3.77
C LEU A 65 -3.49 -11.14 -5.04
N GLN A 66 -3.85 -12.12 -5.88
CA GLN A 66 -4.58 -11.89 -7.15
C GLN A 66 -6.08 -12.27 -7.08
N THR A 67 -6.62 -12.53 -5.88
CA THR A 67 -8.03 -12.89 -5.69
C THR A 67 -8.72 -11.95 -4.69
N LYS A 68 -10.04 -11.80 -4.81
CA LYS A 68 -10.85 -11.00 -3.86
C LYS A 68 -10.68 -11.50 -2.42
N ASP A 69 -10.69 -12.82 -2.22
CA ASP A 69 -10.52 -13.44 -0.90
C ASP A 69 -9.14 -13.09 -0.31
N SER A 70 -8.08 -13.23 -1.12
CA SER A 70 -6.72 -12.88 -0.70
C SER A 70 -6.60 -11.43 -0.25
N LEU A 71 -7.14 -10.49 -1.03
CA LEU A 71 -7.06 -9.05 -0.74
C LEU A 71 -7.83 -8.67 0.51
N GLN A 72 -9.06 -9.19 0.67
CA GLN A 72 -9.86 -8.98 1.87
C GLN A 72 -9.11 -9.50 3.11
N ARG A 73 -8.60 -10.73 3.05
CA ARG A 73 -7.89 -11.36 4.17
C ARG A 73 -6.57 -10.68 4.49
N ALA A 74 -5.85 -10.19 3.49
CA ALA A 74 -4.63 -9.43 3.69
C ALA A 74 -4.88 -8.14 4.50
N VAL A 75 -5.94 -7.40 4.18
CA VAL A 75 -6.31 -6.19 4.94
C VAL A 75 -6.64 -6.53 6.40
N VAL A 76 -7.44 -7.59 6.62
CA VAL A 76 -7.79 -8.03 7.97
C VAL A 76 -6.54 -8.50 8.74
N ASP A 77 -5.65 -9.25 8.10
CA ASP A 77 -4.41 -9.73 8.70
C ASP A 77 -3.49 -8.58 9.13
N VAL A 78 -3.25 -7.60 8.26
CA VAL A 78 -2.47 -6.40 8.59
C VAL A 78 -3.11 -5.62 9.74
N ALA A 79 -4.43 -5.42 9.72
CA ALA A 79 -5.13 -4.74 10.80
C ALA A 79 -5.06 -5.50 12.14
N GLN A 80 -5.11 -6.84 12.11
CA GLN A 80 -4.93 -7.66 13.31
C GLN A 80 -3.52 -7.53 13.90
N GLN A 81 -2.49 -7.54 13.06
CA GLN A 81 -1.11 -7.30 13.48
C GLN A 81 -0.98 -5.91 14.13
N ALA A 82 -1.48 -4.86 13.46
CA ALA A 82 -1.47 -3.50 13.97
C ALA A 82 -2.21 -3.35 15.31
N ALA A 83 -3.38 -3.98 15.45
CA ALA A 83 -4.16 -3.93 16.68
C ALA A 83 -3.42 -4.61 17.86
N ARG A 84 -2.70 -5.72 17.61
CA ARG A 84 -1.85 -6.38 18.63
C ARG A 84 -0.74 -5.46 19.13
N ASP A 85 -0.22 -4.60 18.26
CA ASP A 85 0.77 -3.58 18.59
C ASP A 85 0.14 -2.29 19.14
N ASN A 86 -1.16 -2.28 19.48
CA ASN A 86 -1.86 -1.13 20.02
C ASN A 86 -1.84 0.11 19.09
N ILE A 87 -1.79 -0.12 17.78
CA ILE A 87 -2.15 0.88 16.78
C ILE A 87 -3.66 1.13 16.87
N LYS A 88 -4.06 2.40 16.94
CA LYS A 88 -5.48 2.83 16.99
C LYS A 88 -6.00 3.40 15.69
N TYR A 89 -5.10 3.77 14.80
CA TYR A 89 -5.40 4.28 13.47
C TYR A 89 -4.32 3.82 12.50
N ILE A 90 -4.73 3.25 11.37
CA ILE A 90 -3.83 2.83 10.30
C ILE A 90 -4.34 3.27 8.93
N GLU A 91 -3.42 3.79 8.11
CA GLU A 91 -3.61 3.99 6.67
C GLU A 91 -2.83 2.93 5.90
N ILE A 92 -3.55 1.90 5.44
CA ILE A 92 -2.99 0.83 4.64
C ILE A 92 -2.92 1.29 3.19
N ARG A 93 -1.73 1.21 2.59
CA ARG A 93 -1.50 1.62 1.21
C ARG A 93 -1.23 0.42 0.30
N PHE A 94 -1.74 0.46 -0.93
CA PHE A 94 -1.53 -0.62 -1.89
C PHE A 94 -1.70 -0.11 -3.33
N ALA A 95 -1.10 -0.82 -4.29
CA ALA A 95 -1.15 -0.48 -5.71
C ALA A 95 -2.18 -1.36 -6.44
N PRO A 96 -3.43 -0.90 -6.65
CA PRO A 96 -4.50 -1.75 -7.18
C PRO A 96 -4.19 -2.34 -8.57
N LEU A 97 -3.42 -1.64 -9.40
CA LEU A 97 -3.06 -2.11 -10.73
C LEU A 97 -2.19 -3.38 -10.72
N PHE A 98 -1.52 -3.71 -9.61
CA PHE A 98 -0.72 -4.94 -9.48
C PHE A 98 -1.54 -6.19 -9.10
N HIS A 99 -2.84 -6.05 -8.87
CA HIS A 99 -3.72 -7.17 -8.51
C HIS A 99 -4.64 -7.61 -9.65
N MET A 100 -4.32 -7.20 -10.88
CA MET A 100 -5.14 -7.45 -12.08
C MET A 100 -4.65 -8.64 -12.93
N ASP A 101 -3.52 -9.26 -12.58
CA ASP A 101 -2.84 -10.25 -13.43
C ASP A 101 -3.65 -11.55 -13.61
N GLN A 102 -4.54 -11.87 -12.66
CA GLN A 102 -5.48 -13.00 -12.77
C GLN A 102 -6.92 -12.57 -13.10
N GLY A 103 -7.09 -11.37 -13.68
CA GLY A 103 -8.34 -10.95 -14.29
C GLY A 103 -9.31 -10.23 -13.36
N LEU A 104 -8.90 -9.84 -12.15
CA LEU A 104 -9.69 -8.92 -11.34
C LEU A 104 -9.78 -7.55 -12.00
N THR A 105 -10.96 -6.95 -11.93
CA THR A 105 -11.16 -5.55 -12.29
C THR A 105 -10.80 -4.62 -11.11
N LEU A 106 -10.50 -3.35 -11.39
CA LEU A 106 -10.28 -2.34 -10.34
C LEU A 106 -11.46 -2.24 -9.35
N THR A 107 -12.69 -2.40 -9.83
CA THR A 107 -13.89 -2.43 -8.97
C THR A 107 -13.82 -3.57 -7.98
N GLU A 108 -13.49 -4.77 -8.46
CA GLU A 108 -13.41 -5.97 -7.65
C GLU A 108 -12.29 -5.94 -6.62
N ILE A 109 -11.16 -5.34 -6.98
CA ILE A 109 -10.01 -5.13 -6.09
C ILE A 109 -10.41 -4.18 -4.95
N LEU A 110 -11.00 -3.03 -5.28
CA LEU A 110 -11.44 -2.05 -4.28
C LEU A 110 -12.52 -2.61 -3.37
N GLU A 111 -13.53 -3.28 -3.92
CA GLU A 111 -14.59 -3.92 -3.12
C GLU A 111 -14.03 -4.95 -2.14
N ALA A 112 -13.02 -5.73 -2.55
CA ALA A 112 -12.37 -6.71 -1.69
C ALA A 112 -11.61 -6.07 -0.52
N VAL A 113 -10.78 -5.05 -0.79
CA VAL A 113 -10.05 -4.37 0.30
C VAL A 113 -11.00 -3.56 1.19
N GLU A 114 -12.05 -2.95 0.63
CA GLU A 114 -13.10 -2.26 1.39
C GLU A 114 -13.84 -3.23 2.32
N ALA A 115 -14.16 -4.44 1.85
CA ALA A 115 -14.76 -5.49 2.68
C ALA A 115 -13.82 -5.87 3.85
N GLY A 116 -12.52 -5.97 3.59
CA GLY A 116 -11.51 -6.23 4.62
C GLY A 116 -11.43 -5.11 5.65
N VAL A 117 -11.51 -3.85 5.22
CA VAL A 117 -11.59 -2.69 6.12
C VAL A 117 -12.83 -2.79 7.01
N GLN A 118 -14.01 -3.04 6.42
CA GLN A 118 -15.26 -3.15 7.17
C GLN A 118 -15.21 -4.28 8.21
N GLU A 119 -14.65 -5.44 7.85
CA GLU A 119 -14.48 -6.56 8.77
C GLU A 119 -13.52 -6.20 9.91
N ALA A 120 -12.38 -5.58 9.60
CA ALA A 120 -11.40 -5.17 10.60
C ALA A 120 -11.98 -4.18 11.62
N ILE A 121 -12.62 -3.09 11.18
CA ILE A 121 -13.18 -2.08 12.10
C ILE A 121 -14.36 -2.59 12.93
N GLN A 122 -15.06 -3.64 12.46
CA GLN A 122 -16.15 -4.27 13.21
C GLN A 122 -15.65 -5.24 14.28
N THR A 123 -14.47 -5.83 14.08
CA THR A 123 -13.95 -6.92 14.93
C THR A 123 -12.78 -6.51 15.82
N LEU A 124 -12.14 -5.37 15.54
CA LEU A 124 -10.93 -4.89 16.21
C LEU A 124 -11.11 -3.47 16.75
N ASP A 125 -10.33 -3.12 17.78
CA ASP A 125 -10.28 -1.75 18.35
C ASP A 125 -9.25 -0.89 17.61
N ILE A 126 -9.52 -0.61 16.33
CA ILE A 126 -8.67 0.14 15.40
C ILE A 126 -9.52 0.81 14.31
N GLN A 127 -9.15 2.03 13.92
CA GLN A 127 -9.65 2.67 12.70
C GLN A 127 -8.72 2.31 11.53
N VAL A 128 -9.29 1.83 10.42
CA VAL A 128 -8.54 1.47 9.21
C VAL A 128 -9.03 2.31 8.05
N ASN A 129 -8.09 2.93 7.31
CA ASN A 129 -8.33 3.64 6.06
C ASN A 129 -7.35 3.16 4.98
N LEU A 130 -7.62 3.53 3.73
CA LEU A 130 -6.87 3.11 2.56
C LEU A 130 -6.23 4.30 1.84
N LEU A 131 -5.00 4.11 1.37
CA LEU A 131 -4.34 4.98 0.40
C LEU A 131 -4.12 4.21 -0.90
N ILE A 132 -4.44 4.83 -2.04
CA ILE A 132 -4.24 4.22 -3.35
C ILE A 132 -2.88 4.64 -3.91
N CYS A 133 -1.98 3.67 -4.09
CA CYS A 133 -0.68 3.92 -4.68
C CYS A 133 -0.77 3.99 -6.21
N ALA A 134 -0.41 5.15 -6.75
CA ALA A 134 0.05 5.30 -8.13
C ALA A 134 1.54 4.95 -8.22
N MET A 135 1.98 4.52 -9.40
CA MET A 135 3.34 4.05 -9.60
C MET A 135 4.15 5.04 -10.45
N PRO A 136 5.35 5.48 -10.01
CA PRO A 136 6.19 6.39 -10.79
C PRO A 136 6.55 5.87 -12.18
N GLN A 137 6.63 4.55 -12.34
CA GLN A 137 6.94 3.87 -13.60
C GLN A 137 5.77 3.75 -14.58
N HIS A 138 4.53 4.00 -14.13
CA HIS A 138 3.40 4.10 -15.03
C HIS A 138 3.38 5.46 -15.73
N ASP A 139 2.86 5.50 -16.95
CA ASP A 139 2.70 6.78 -17.64
C ASP A 139 1.66 7.68 -16.94
N GLU A 140 1.74 8.98 -17.22
CA GLU A 140 0.86 10.00 -16.62
C GLU A 140 -0.63 9.65 -16.84
N ALA A 141 -0.98 9.17 -18.03
CA ALA A 141 -2.35 8.83 -18.40
C ALA A 141 -2.90 7.66 -17.58
N THR A 142 -2.08 6.64 -17.30
CA THR A 142 -2.45 5.49 -16.46
C THR A 142 -2.73 5.93 -15.03
N ASN A 143 -1.87 6.77 -14.46
CA ASN A 143 -2.07 7.30 -13.10
C ASN A 143 -3.30 8.22 -13.02
N GLN A 144 -3.53 9.09 -14.01
CA GLN A 144 -4.73 9.94 -14.07
C GLN A 144 -6.02 9.12 -14.23
N ALA A 145 -6.01 8.08 -15.07
CA ALA A 145 -7.16 7.19 -15.23
C ALA A 145 -7.50 6.45 -13.93
N LEU A 146 -6.49 6.07 -13.14
CA LEU A 146 -6.69 5.53 -11.80
C LEU A 146 -7.38 6.56 -10.89
N PHE A 147 -6.92 7.81 -10.86
CA PHE A 147 -7.52 8.86 -10.04
C PHE A 147 -8.97 9.16 -10.44
N ASP A 148 -9.24 9.27 -11.74
CA ASP A 148 -10.61 9.42 -12.27
C ASP A 148 -11.52 8.28 -11.83
N PHE A 149 -11.01 7.05 -11.83
CA PHE A 149 -11.75 5.89 -11.39
C PHE A 149 -12.07 5.95 -9.89
N ILE A 150 -11.11 6.34 -9.04
CA ILE A 150 -11.35 6.51 -7.60
C ILE A 150 -12.35 7.63 -7.32
N GLN A 151 -12.23 8.77 -8.01
CA GLN A 151 -13.07 9.96 -7.80
C GLN A 151 -14.55 9.71 -8.08
N GLN A 152 -14.87 8.77 -8.98
CA GLN A 152 -16.23 8.41 -9.34
C GLN A 152 -16.91 7.45 -8.35
N ARG A 153 -16.17 6.91 -7.36
CA ARG A 153 -16.70 5.96 -6.39
C ARG A 153 -17.16 6.68 -5.12
N ASP A 154 -18.29 6.26 -4.58
CA ASP A 154 -18.69 6.60 -3.21
C ASP A 154 -17.95 5.69 -2.24
N ASN A 155 -16.67 5.97 -2.01
CA ASN A 155 -15.79 5.18 -1.14
C ASN A 155 -15.42 5.99 0.11
N LYS A 156 -15.76 5.45 1.28
CA LYS A 156 -15.45 6.07 2.58
C LYS A 156 -14.17 5.55 3.22
N ALA A 157 -13.63 4.43 2.75
CA ALA A 157 -12.40 3.84 3.27
C ALA A 157 -11.15 4.48 2.65
N VAL A 158 -11.20 4.89 1.37
CA VAL A 158 -10.08 5.58 0.71
C VAL A 158 -10.01 7.03 1.17
N CYS A 159 -8.91 7.39 1.85
CA CYS A 159 -8.70 8.74 2.41
C CYS A 159 -7.69 9.58 1.62
N GLY A 160 -7.01 9.00 0.63
CA GLY A 160 -6.01 9.70 -0.17
C GLY A 160 -5.28 8.82 -1.18
N LEU A 161 -4.29 9.43 -1.82
CA LEU A 161 -3.41 8.83 -2.82
C LEU A 161 -1.97 8.79 -2.31
N ASP A 162 -1.18 7.88 -2.86
CA ASP A 162 0.26 7.78 -2.64
C ASP A 162 1.00 7.61 -3.97
N PHE A 163 2.27 8.01 -4.04
CA PHE A 163 3.20 7.56 -5.07
C PHE A 163 4.29 6.71 -4.42
N ALA A 164 4.32 5.43 -4.78
CA ALA A 164 5.27 4.46 -4.24
C ALA A 164 5.84 3.56 -5.34
N GLY A 165 7.04 3.01 -5.12
CA GLY A 165 7.74 2.17 -6.10
C GLY A 165 9.19 2.59 -6.26
N PRO A 166 9.86 2.22 -7.36
CA PRO A 166 11.26 2.59 -7.59
C PRO A 166 11.42 4.12 -7.66
N GLU A 167 12.32 4.67 -6.84
CA GLU A 167 12.75 6.07 -6.97
C GLU A 167 13.88 6.23 -8.00
N VAL A 168 14.67 5.17 -8.23
CA VAL A 168 15.79 5.21 -9.17
C VAL A 168 15.25 5.37 -10.59
N GLY A 169 15.61 6.47 -11.24
CA GLY A 169 15.16 6.79 -12.60
C GLY A 169 13.82 7.52 -12.68
N TYR A 170 13.12 7.72 -11.56
CA TYR A 170 11.80 8.37 -11.52
C TYR A 170 11.83 9.56 -10.55
N SER A 171 12.18 10.75 -11.05
CA SER A 171 12.23 11.95 -10.22
C SER A 171 10.82 12.40 -9.79
N THR A 172 10.74 13.12 -8.67
CA THR A 172 9.49 13.75 -8.23
C THR A 172 8.90 14.73 -9.27
N THR A 173 9.74 15.32 -10.14
CA THR A 173 9.28 16.12 -11.28
C THR A 173 8.56 15.28 -12.35
N ALA A 174 8.95 14.02 -12.53
CA ALA A 174 8.31 13.14 -13.51
C ALA A 174 6.85 12.85 -13.12
N ILE A 175 6.57 12.71 -11.83
CA ILE A 175 5.21 12.46 -11.30
C ILE A 175 4.42 13.75 -11.03
N GLN A 176 5.03 14.92 -11.13
CA GLN A 176 4.42 16.21 -10.74
C GLN A 176 3.08 16.48 -11.42
N ARG A 177 2.92 16.13 -12.70
CA ARG A 177 1.67 16.40 -13.42
C ARG A 177 0.54 15.51 -12.90
N ALA A 178 0.81 14.22 -12.74
CA ALA A 178 -0.17 13.28 -12.19
C ALA A 178 -0.51 13.64 -10.73
N ALA A 179 0.48 13.98 -9.91
CA ALA A 179 0.26 14.39 -8.53
C ALA A 179 -0.58 15.68 -8.42
N THR A 180 -0.24 16.72 -9.20
CA THR A 180 -1.05 17.95 -9.30
C THR A 180 -2.48 17.65 -9.72
N TYR A 181 -2.67 16.75 -10.69
CA TYR A 181 -3.99 16.34 -11.15
C TYR A 181 -4.83 15.71 -10.03
N GLY A 182 -4.27 14.79 -9.24
CA GLY A 182 -4.97 14.22 -8.09
C GLY A 182 -5.34 15.25 -7.02
N LEU A 183 -4.43 16.20 -6.74
CA LEU A 183 -4.72 17.30 -5.81
C LEU A 183 -5.85 18.21 -6.31
N GLU A 184 -5.90 18.51 -7.62
CA GLU A 184 -6.97 19.31 -8.24
C GLU A 184 -8.34 18.60 -8.21
N GLN A 185 -8.37 17.27 -8.13
CA GLN A 185 -9.59 16.49 -7.90
C GLN A 185 -10.05 16.51 -6.42
N GLY A 186 -9.21 17.00 -5.51
CA GLY A 186 -9.52 17.12 -4.08
C GLY A 186 -9.03 15.96 -3.22
N PHE A 187 -8.16 15.09 -3.75
CA PHE A 187 -7.53 14.04 -2.95
C PHE A 187 -6.50 14.61 -1.98
N ASN A 188 -6.42 14.02 -0.78
CA ASN A 188 -5.19 14.08 0.02
C ASN A 188 -4.11 13.25 -0.68
N MET A 189 -2.84 13.65 -0.54
CA MET A 189 -1.75 12.96 -1.22
C MET A 189 -0.51 12.87 -0.34
N THR A 190 0.13 11.72 -0.38
CA THR A 190 1.50 11.51 0.09
C THR A 190 2.35 10.97 -1.06
N LEU A 191 3.67 10.97 -0.90
CA LEU A 191 4.59 10.34 -1.85
C LEU A 191 5.86 9.89 -1.13
N HIS A 192 6.46 8.83 -1.66
CA HIS A 192 7.82 8.43 -1.31
C HIS A 192 8.81 9.47 -1.84
N ALA A 193 9.71 9.93 -0.97
CA ALA A 193 10.80 10.82 -1.35
C ALA A 193 12.01 10.63 -0.44
N GLY A 194 13.17 10.39 -1.06
CA GLY A 194 14.46 10.33 -0.37
C GLY A 194 14.84 8.92 0.10
N GLU A 195 14.19 7.87 -0.40
CA GLU A 195 14.51 6.48 -0.08
C GLU A 195 15.83 6.02 -0.71
N TYR A 196 16.17 6.53 -1.90
CA TYR A 196 17.44 6.20 -2.56
C TYR A 196 18.50 7.30 -2.42
N CYS A 197 18.13 8.57 -2.59
CA CYS A 197 19.08 9.67 -2.52
C CYS A 197 18.42 11.00 -2.17
N PHE A 198 18.87 11.63 -1.07
CA PHE A 198 18.41 12.96 -0.61
C PHE A 198 18.48 14.07 -1.68
N LEU A 199 19.31 13.94 -2.71
CA LEU A 199 19.45 14.93 -3.77
C LEU A 199 18.33 14.90 -4.83
N HIS A 200 17.47 13.87 -4.82
CA HIS A 200 16.36 13.73 -5.77
C HIS A 200 14.98 14.06 -5.16
N ALA A 201 14.94 14.28 -3.84
CA ALA A 201 13.79 14.90 -3.17
C ALA A 201 13.84 16.42 -3.44
N ASP A 202 13.32 16.82 -4.60
CA ASP A 202 13.26 18.22 -5.00
C ASP A 202 12.22 19.01 -4.19
N LYS A 203 12.23 20.34 -4.33
CA LYS A 203 11.26 21.27 -3.68
C LYS A 203 9.80 20.81 -3.77
N TYR A 204 9.45 20.07 -4.82
CA TYR A 204 8.11 19.56 -5.04
C TYR A 204 7.64 18.57 -3.97
N ALA A 205 8.52 17.68 -3.48
CA ALA A 205 8.19 16.74 -2.40
C ALA A 205 7.76 17.48 -1.11
N TYR A 206 8.44 18.58 -0.79
CA TYR A 206 8.10 19.42 0.37
C TYR A 206 6.75 20.15 0.24
N HIS A 207 6.23 20.30 -0.98
CA HIS A 207 4.91 20.89 -1.22
C HIS A 207 3.77 19.86 -1.17
N ILE A 208 4.08 18.57 -1.34
CA ILE A 208 3.08 17.48 -1.30
C ILE A 208 3.00 16.81 0.06
N GLN A 209 4.00 16.92 0.94
CA GLN A 209 3.89 16.49 2.34
C GLN A 209 2.89 17.35 3.12
N THR A 210 1.62 17.24 2.78
CA THR A 210 0.51 17.61 3.64
C THR A 210 0.05 16.31 4.28
N ILE A 211 0.68 15.95 5.40
CA ILE A 211 0.11 14.99 6.32
C ILE A 211 -1.18 15.64 6.86
N LEU A 212 -2.31 14.95 6.63
CA LEU A 212 -3.67 15.15 7.17
C LEU A 212 -3.89 16.37 8.08
#